data_AF-A0A0S4QTP4-F1
#
_entry.id   AF-A0A0S4QTP4-F1
#
_cell.length_a   1.000
_cell.length_b   1.000
_cell.length_c   1.000
_cell.angle_alpha   90.00
_cell.angle_beta   90.00
_cell.angle_gamma   90.00
#
_symmetry.space_group_name_H-M   'P 1'
#
loop_
_entity.id
_entity.type
_entity.pdbx_description
1 polymer ?
#
loop_
_entity_poly.entity_id
_entity_poly.type
_entity_poly.pdbx_seq_one_letter_code
_entity_poly.pdbx_strand_id
1 'polypeptide(L)'
;MPATPGGQDAISELIDRDEAYDADPSGDPPLLVARYRAALRAALRARQPAPDSQAQAWTQRERDAYLAGGEAARQAAVSAMATAILGTEPEPPGAERAAPEPPDRPTGAGQVD
;
A
#
# COMPACT_ATOMS: atom_id res chain seq x y z
N MET A 1 4.65 6.63 17.43
CA MET A 1 5.11 6.24 16.09
C MET A 1 4.21 6.94 15.09
N PRO A 2 4.73 7.67 14.08
CA PRO A 2 3.87 8.17 13.01
C PRO A 2 3.27 6.95 12.28
N ALA A 3 1.97 7.02 11.98
CA ALA A 3 1.33 6.00 11.16
C ALA A 3 2.02 5.98 9.79
N THR A 4 2.41 4.81 9.32
CA THR A 4 2.82 4.65 7.92
C THR A 4 1.67 5.15 7.04
N PRO A 5 1.91 6.06 6.08
CA PRO A 5 0.87 6.54 5.18
C PRO A 5 0.15 5.35 4.55
N GLY A 6 -1.19 5.42 4.44
CA GLY A 6 -1.92 4.37 3.74
C GLY A 6 -1.48 4.31 2.27
N GLY A 7 -1.68 3.17 1.59
CA GLY A 7 -1.29 3.03 0.18
C GLY A 7 -1.88 4.11 -0.74
N GLN A 8 -3.05 4.65 -0.39
CA GLN A 8 -3.66 5.77 -1.09
C GLN A 8 -2.86 7.08 -0.96
N ASP A 9 -2.37 7.39 0.24
CA ASP A 9 -1.62 8.61 0.52
C ASP A 9 -0.27 8.56 -0.20
N ALA A 10 0.41 7.40 -0.13
CA ALA A 10 1.69 7.20 -0.79
C ALA A 10 1.62 7.33 -2.33
N ILE A 11 0.56 6.80 -2.95
CA ILE A 11 0.31 7.01 -4.39
C ILE A 11 0.00 8.48 -4.69
N SER A 12 -0.76 9.16 -3.83
CA SER A 12 -1.11 10.58 -4.01
C SER A 12 0.15 11.46 -3.94
N GLU A 13 1.01 11.23 -2.96
CA GLU A 13 2.29 11.93 -2.80
C GLU A 13 3.22 11.71 -4.00
N LEU A 14 3.28 10.48 -4.55
CA LEU A 14 4.04 10.21 -5.77
C LEU A 14 3.50 11.03 -6.95
N ILE A 15 2.18 11.03 -7.14
CA ILE A 15 1.54 11.79 -8.22
C ILE A 15 1.86 13.28 -8.09
N ASP A 16 1.76 13.82 -6.89
CA ASP A 16 1.98 15.24 -6.65
C ASP A 16 3.46 15.63 -6.83
N ARG A 17 4.41 14.77 -6.46
CA ARG A 17 5.84 14.95 -6.74
C ARG A 17 6.12 15.00 -8.24
N ASP A 18 5.61 14.02 -8.99
CA ASP A 18 5.84 13.95 -10.43
C ASP A 18 5.19 15.13 -11.17
N GLU A 19 4.07 15.65 -10.68
CA GLU A 19 3.44 16.87 -11.24
C GLU A 19 4.19 18.14 -10.86
N ALA A 20 4.80 18.21 -9.67
CA ALA A 20 5.67 19.32 -9.29
C ALA A 20 6.90 19.40 -10.20
N TYR A 21 7.49 18.26 -10.58
CA TYR A 21 8.63 18.22 -11.52
C TYR A 21 8.27 18.81 -12.89
N ASP A 22 7.04 18.60 -13.39
CA ASP A 22 6.61 19.19 -14.66
C ASP A 22 6.57 20.73 -14.63
N ALA A 23 6.30 21.31 -13.46
CA ALA A 23 6.27 22.76 -13.28
C ALA A 23 7.65 23.36 -12.99
N ASP A 24 8.46 22.65 -12.21
CA ASP A 24 9.83 23.04 -11.84
C ASP A 24 10.75 21.80 -11.87
N PRO A 25 11.45 21.55 -13.00
CA PRO A 25 12.28 20.36 -13.17
C PRO A 25 13.53 20.38 -12.26
N SER A 26 13.36 19.91 -11.03
CA SER A 26 14.43 19.79 -10.04
C SER A 26 14.26 18.52 -9.21
N GLY A 27 15.39 17.93 -8.79
CA GLY A 27 15.42 16.69 -8.00
C GLY A 27 15.32 15.43 -8.85
N ASP A 28 14.71 14.38 -8.28
CA ASP A 28 14.56 13.09 -8.93
C ASP A 28 13.60 13.19 -10.14
N PRO A 29 13.94 12.56 -11.28
CA PRO A 29 13.07 12.56 -12.45
C PRO A 29 11.75 11.82 -12.14
N PRO A 30 10.65 12.19 -12.82
CA PRO A 30 9.34 11.61 -12.55
C PRO A 30 9.31 10.14 -12.89
N LEU A 31 8.64 9.34 -12.05
CA LEU A 31 8.48 7.91 -12.30
C LEU A 31 7.33 7.63 -13.26
N LEU A 32 6.32 8.49 -13.28
CA LEU A 32 5.08 8.32 -14.03
C LEU A 32 4.92 9.44 -15.06
N VAL A 33 4.52 9.06 -16.27
CA VAL A 33 4.03 10.02 -17.27
C VAL A 33 2.61 10.50 -16.93
N ALA A 34 2.23 11.67 -17.46
CA ALA A 34 0.93 12.31 -17.21
C ALA A 34 -0.28 11.37 -17.37
N ARG A 35 -0.28 10.52 -18.40
CA ARG A 35 -1.37 9.56 -18.63
C ARG A 35 -1.52 8.54 -17.49
N TYR A 36 -0.42 8.05 -16.94
CA TYR A 36 -0.46 7.10 -15.83
C TYR A 36 -0.87 7.77 -14.52
N ARG A 37 -0.43 9.01 -14.28
CA ARG A 37 -0.90 9.81 -13.13
C ARG A 37 -2.41 10.04 -13.19
N ALA A 38 -2.95 10.39 -14.35
CA ALA A 38 -4.39 10.52 -14.54
C ALA A 38 -5.15 9.22 -14.28
N ALA A 39 -4.62 8.08 -14.76
CA ALA A 39 -5.22 6.76 -14.51
C ALA A 39 -5.22 6.39 -13.02
N LEU A 40 -4.12 6.65 -12.30
CA LEU A 40 -4.04 6.40 -10.86
C LEU A 40 -4.99 7.30 -10.08
N ARG A 41 -5.09 8.60 -10.41
CA ARG A 41 -6.10 9.48 -9.80
C ARG A 41 -7.51 8.97 -10.00
N ALA A 42 -7.81 8.44 -11.19
CA ALA A 42 -9.12 7.83 -11.46
C ALA A 42 -9.34 6.58 -10.60
N ALA A 43 -8.33 5.71 -10.46
CA ALA A 43 -8.41 4.53 -9.60
C ALA A 43 -8.60 4.87 -8.12
N LEU A 44 -7.87 5.87 -7.60
CA LEU A 44 -8.02 6.32 -6.20
C LEU A 44 -9.40 6.93 -5.93
N ARG A 45 -10.01 7.59 -6.92
CA ARG A 45 -11.34 8.19 -6.82
C ARG A 45 -12.47 7.21 -7.13
N ALA A 46 -12.15 6.01 -7.60
CA ALA A 46 -13.15 5.01 -7.92
C ALA A 46 -13.95 4.68 -6.66
N ARG A 47 -15.28 4.81 -6.77
CA ARG A 47 -16.21 4.43 -5.71
C ARG A 47 -16.93 3.17 -6.13
N GLN A 48 -17.27 2.35 -5.14
CA GLN A 48 -18.15 1.22 -5.38
C GLN A 48 -19.48 1.74 -5.96
N PRO A 49 -19.98 1.14 -7.06
CA PRO A 49 -21.27 1.52 -7.60
C PRO A 49 -22.36 1.22 -6.57
N ALA A 50 -23.41 2.05 -6.59
CA ALA A 50 -24.60 1.76 -5.79
C ALA A 50 -25.18 0.40 -6.23
N PRO A 51 -25.80 -0.34 -5.30
CA PRO A 51 -26.51 -1.56 -5.65
C PRO A 51 -27.54 -1.27 -6.76
N ASP A 52 -27.62 -2.16 -7.75
CA ASP A 52 -28.49 -1.98 -8.91
C ASP A 52 -29.97 -2.20 -8.58
N SER A 53 -30.85 -2.13 -9.58
CA SER A 53 -32.29 -2.35 -9.38
C SER A 53 -32.63 -3.75 -8.88
N GLN A 54 -31.77 -4.75 -9.07
CA GLN A 54 -31.98 -6.11 -8.54
C GLN A 54 -31.72 -6.17 -7.03
N ALA A 55 -30.92 -5.23 -6.50
CA ALA A 55 -30.69 -5.09 -5.07
C ALA A 55 -31.88 -4.54 -4.28
N GLN A 56 -32.99 -4.17 -4.94
CA GLN A 56 -34.23 -3.79 -4.24
C GLN A 56 -34.79 -4.93 -3.38
N ALA A 57 -34.50 -6.19 -3.74
CA ALA A 57 -34.88 -7.37 -2.97
C ALA A 57 -33.93 -7.70 -1.82
N TRP A 58 -32.78 -7.02 -1.71
CA TRP A 58 -31.80 -7.31 -0.67
C TRP A 58 -32.28 -6.83 0.70
N THR A 59 -32.01 -7.67 1.69
CA THR A 59 -32.08 -7.29 3.10
C THR A 59 -31.08 -6.18 3.40
N GLN A 60 -31.29 -5.46 4.51
CA GLN A 60 -30.34 -4.45 4.96
C GLN A 60 -28.93 -5.04 5.17
N ARG A 61 -28.86 -6.24 5.76
CA ARG A 61 -27.60 -6.94 6.04
C ARG A 61 -26.82 -7.26 4.76
N GLU A 62 -27.50 -7.65 3.68
CA GLU A 62 -26.86 -7.92 2.39
C GLU A 62 -26.32 -6.64 1.74
N ARG A 63 -27.06 -5.53 1.83
CA ARG A 63 -26.58 -4.21 1.38
C ARG A 63 -25.34 -3.77 2.15
N ASP A 64 -25.35 -3.91 3.47
CA ASP A 64 -24.21 -3.53 4.31
C ASP A 64 -22.98 -4.40 4.01
N ALA A 65 -23.18 -5.71 3.82
CA ALA A 65 -22.11 -6.64 3.44
C ALA A 65 -21.52 -6.31 2.06
N TYR A 66 -22.37 -5.94 1.08
CA TYR A 66 -21.92 -5.52 -0.24
C TYR A 66 -21.03 -4.27 -0.15
N LEU A 67 -21.48 -3.23 0.56
CA LEU A 67 -20.72 -1.99 0.73
C LEU A 67 -19.41 -2.20 1.49
N ALA A 68 -19.44 -2.97 2.58
CA ALA A 68 -18.24 -3.28 3.35
C ALA A 68 -17.24 -4.10 2.52
N GLY A 69 -17.71 -5.10 1.77
CA GLY A 69 -16.88 -5.94 0.92
C GLY A 69 -16.23 -5.17 -0.22
N GLY A 70 -16.95 -4.26 -0.87
CA GLY A 70 -16.37 -3.48 -1.96
C GLY A 70 -15.40 -2.39 -1.49
N GLU A 71 -15.63 -1.78 -0.33
CA GLU A 71 -14.62 -0.90 0.28
C GLU A 71 -13.36 -1.67 0.67
N ALA A 72 -13.49 -2.86 1.26
CA ALA A 72 -12.34 -3.72 1.56
C ALA A 72 -11.56 -4.12 0.29
N ALA A 73 -12.27 -4.48 -0.78
CA ALA A 73 -11.65 -4.80 -2.06
C ALA A 73 -10.94 -3.59 -2.68
N ARG A 74 -11.54 -2.39 -2.60
CA ARG A 74 -10.90 -1.13 -3.05
C ARG A 74 -9.61 -0.86 -2.28
N GLN A 75 -9.63 -0.97 -0.96
CA GLN A 75 -8.45 -0.77 -0.12
C GLN A 75 -7.35 -1.78 -0.47
N ALA A 76 -7.69 -3.06 -0.64
CA ALA A 76 -6.72 -4.08 -1.04
C ALA A 76 -6.09 -3.78 -2.40
N ALA A 77 -6.89 -3.36 -3.38
CA ALA A 77 -6.39 -2.99 -4.71
C ALA A 77 -5.45 -1.77 -4.65
N VAL A 78 -5.80 -0.74 -3.87
CA VAL A 78 -4.96 0.44 -3.68
C VAL A 78 -3.64 0.09 -3.01
N SER A 79 -3.66 -0.75 -1.97
CA SER A 79 -2.44 -1.23 -1.30
C SER A 79 -1.56 -2.06 -2.23
N ALA A 80 -2.16 -2.93 -3.06
CA ALA A 80 -1.42 -3.71 -4.05
C ALA A 80 -0.77 -2.82 -5.11
N MET A 81 -1.48 -1.78 -5.60
CA MET A 81 -0.90 -0.79 -6.52
C MET A 81 0.26 -0.03 -5.87
N ALA A 82 0.10 0.41 -4.63
CA ALA A 82 1.16 1.12 -3.90
C ALA A 82 2.41 0.24 -3.77
N THR A 83 2.23 -1.03 -3.40
CA THR A 83 3.31 -2.02 -3.31
C THR A 83 4.03 -2.19 -4.65
N ALA A 84 3.27 -2.38 -5.74
CA ALA A 84 3.83 -2.62 -7.06
C ALA A 84 4.58 -1.41 -7.64
N ILE A 85 4.13 -0.19 -7.32
CA ILE A 85 4.70 1.06 -7.87
C ILE A 85 5.86 1.56 -7.01
N LEU A 86 5.73 1.50 -5.69
CA LEU A 86 6.68 2.09 -4.75
C LEU A 86 7.70 1.08 -4.22
N GLY A 87 7.52 -0.21 -4.49
CA GLY A 87 8.40 -1.27 -3.99
C GLY A 87 8.32 -1.46 -2.47
N THR A 88 7.34 -0.85 -1.79
CA THR A 88 7.09 -1.08 -0.37
C THR A 88 6.29 -2.35 -0.24
N GLU A 89 6.95 -3.48 0.04
CA GLU A 89 6.23 -4.68 0.48
C GLU A 89 5.37 -4.32 1.70
N PRO A 90 4.09 -4.74 1.74
CA PRO A 90 3.31 -4.58 2.95
C PRO A 90 3.97 -5.43 4.02
N GLU A 91 4.56 -4.78 5.03
CA GLU A 91 5.07 -5.49 6.21
C GLU A 91 3.93 -6.37 6.75
N PRO A 92 4.11 -7.70 6.81
CA PRO A 92 3.08 -8.58 7.30
C PRO A 92 2.80 -8.21 8.77
N PRO A 93 1.52 -8.15 9.20
CA PRO A 93 1.18 -7.87 10.58
C PRO A 93 1.64 -9.04 11.46
N GLY A 94 2.83 -8.94 12.04
CA GLY A 94 3.40 -9.98 12.90
C GLY A 94 4.90 -10.21 12.79
N ALA A 95 5.65 -9.44 11.99
CA ALA A 95 7.12 -9.44 12.06
C ALA A 95 7.60 -8.72 13.33
N GLU A 96 7.23 -9.24 14.50
CA GLU A 96 7.97 -9.01 15.72
C GLU A 96 9.43 -9.38 15.40
N ARG A 97 10.31 -8.37 15.42
CA ARG A 97 11.73 -8.50 15.12
C ARG A 97 12.25 -9.72 15.90
N ALA A 98 12.53 -10.81 15.19
CA ALA A 98 13.32 -11.89 15.74
C ALA A 98 14.61 -11.25 16.24
N ALA A 99 14.77 -11.21 17.56
CA ALA A 99 15.97 -10.72 18.20
C ALA A 99 17.17 -11.45 17.57
N PRO A 100 18.29 -10.76 17.28
CA PRO A 100 19.45 -11.44 16.74
C PRO A 100 19.89 -12.54 17.71
N GLU A 101 19.95 -13.78 17.22
CA GLU A 101 20.54 -14.88 17.98
C GLU A 101 21.96 -14.47 18.42
N PRO A 102 22.33 -14.71 19.70
CA PRO A 102 23.66 -14.39 20.16
C PRO A 102 24.69 -15.27 19.45
N PRO A 103 25.87 -14.74 19.09
CA PRO A 103 26.86 -15.49 18.33
C PRO A 103 27.38 -16.70 19.14
N ASP A 104 27.44 -17.84 18.46
CA ASP A 104 28.09 -19.06 18.93
C ASP A 104 29.51 -18.77 19.43
N ARG A 105 29.82 -19.23 20.65
CA ARG A 105 31.16 -19.07 21.23
C ARG A 105 32.17 -19.90 20.40
N PRO A 106 33.35 -19.36 20.08
CA PRO A 106 34.35 -20.11 19.36
C PRO A 106 34.90 -21.27 20.22
N THR A 107 34.78 -22.48 19.66
CA THR A 107 35.49 -23.67 20.08
C THR A 107 36.99 -23.47 19.85
N GLY A 108 37.77 -23.49 20.94
CA GLY A 108 39.20 -23.84 20.88
C GLY A 108 40.13 -22.91 21.65
N ALA A 109 40.65 -23.41 22.77
CA ALA A 109 42.04 -23.25 23.14
C ALA A 109 42.41 -24.36 24.12
N GLY A 110 43.38 -25.18 23.73
CA GLY A 110 43.99 -26.15 24.63
C GLY A 110 44.64 -25.45 25.81
N GLN A 111 44.68 -26.14 26.94
CA GLN A 111 45.61 -25.83 28.01
C GLN A 111 46.28 -27.12 28.47
N VAL A 112 47.59 -27.02 28.47
CA VAL A 112 48.60 -28.01 28.83
C VAL A 112 48.65 -28.09 30.36
N ASP A 113 48.77 -29.30 30.90
CA ASP A 113 49.70 -29.66 31.98
C ASP A 113 49.97 -31.17 31.94
#